data_AF-A0A0G4NI70-F1
#
_entry.id   AF-A0A0G4NI70-F1
#
_cell.length_a   1.000
_cell.length_b   1.000
_cell.length_c   1.000
_cell.angle_alpha   90.00
_cell.angle_beta   90.00
_cell.angle_gamma   90.00
#
_symmetry.space_group_name_H-M   'P 1'
#
loop_
_entity.id
_entity.type
_entity.pdbx_description
1 polymer ?
#
loop_
_entity_poly.entity_id
_entity_poly.type
_entity_poly.pdbx_seq_one_letter_code
_entity_poly.pdbx_strand_id
1 'polypeptide(L)'
;DQIYRSRLGDWLHGARTVGPDQELSATLKSEPVTEAERLRLVYLLMTKPRNEGGAGITPGTGAWKHVAGLFPLHNHDFNRKLIQKMSTKYTIDDDDLDGIRNTFGENVALYFAFTQSYFTFLVFPAAAGFSAWLLL
;
A
#
# COMPACT_ATOMS: atom_id res chain seq x y z
N ASP A 1 -20.91 -0.59 4.26
CA ASP A 1 -20.87 -0.65 5.75
C ASP A 1 -19.51 -1.06 6.33
N GLN A 2 -18.90 -2.18 5.90
CA GLN A 2 -17.63 -2.66 6.49
C GLN A 2 -16.45 -1.69 6.31
N ILE A 3 -16.33 -1.06 5.14
CA ILE A 3 -15.32 -0.02 4.87
C ILE A 3 -15.47 1.13 5.87
N TYR A 4 -16.68 1.68 6.01
CA TYR A 4 -16.94 2.77 6.96
C TYR A 4 -16.62 2.39 8.40
N ARG A 5 -17.01 1.19 8.84
CA ARG A 5 -16.65 0.70 10.18
C ARG A 5 -15.14 0.60 10.36
N SER A 6 -14.40 0.14 9.35
CA SER A 6 -12.93 0.13 9.41
C SER A 6 -12.37 1.54 9.49
N ARG A 7 -12.79 2.46 8.62
CA ARG A 7 -12.29 3.84 8.61
C ARG A 7 -12.61 4.57 9.91
N LEU A 8 -13.81 4.36 10.48
CA LEU A 8 -14.19 4.89 11.77
C LEU A 8 -13.31 4.32 12.90
N GLY A 9 -13.06 3.00 12.88
CA GLY A 9 -12.15 2.35 13.82
C GLY A 9 -10.74 2.94 13.73
N ASP A 10 -10.20 3.06 12.52
CA ASP A 10 -8.87 3.63 12.28
C ASP A 10 -8.78 5.10 12.77
N TRP A 11 -9.85 5.89 12.60
CA TRP A 11 -9.94 7.25 13.14
C TRP A 11 -10.02 7.29 14.67
N LEU A 12 -10.85 6.44 15.29
CA LEU A 12 -10.98 6.36 16.75
C LEU A 12 -9.65 5.99 17.43
N HIS A 13 -8.83 5.18 16.78
CA HIS A 13 -7.49 4.82 17.25
C HIS A 13 -6.41 5.83 16.83
N GLY A 14 -6.78 6.94 16.18
CA GLY A 14 -5.87 8.01 15.76
C GLY A 14 -4.99 7.69 14.55
N ALA A 15 -5.22 6.56 13.85
CA ALA A 15 -4.49 6.20 12.65
C ALA A 15 -4.91 7.06 11.44
N ARG A 16 -6.14 7.57 11.42
CA ARG A 16 -6.61 8.55 10.43
C ARG A 16 -6.74 9.92 11.07
N THR A 17 -6.24 10.95 10.39
CA THR A 17 -6.35 12.35 10.83
C THR A 17 -7.74 12.94 10.60
N VAL A 18 -8.46 12.43 9.59
CA VAL A 18 -9.81 12.88 9.22
C VAL A 18 -10.82 11.76 9.49
N GLY A 19 -11.89 12.11 10.19
CA GLY A 19 -13.00 11.21 10.47
C GLY A 19 -13.91 11.04 9.24
N PRO A 20 -14.58 9.87 9.08
CA PRO A 20 -15.50 9.68 7.97
C PRO A 20 -16.75 10.57 8.13
N ASP A 21 -17.29 11.05 7.01
CA ASP A 21 -18.54 11.82 6.99
C ASP A 21 -19.71 11.01 7.59
N GLN A 22 -20.72 11.69 8.15
CA GLN A 22 -21.90 11.02 8.73
C GLN A 22 -22.65 10.13 7.72
N GLU A 23 -22.61 10.49 6.44
CA GLU A 23 -23.21 9.71 5.36
C GLU A 23 -22.16 8.88 4.63
N LEU A 24 -22.38 7.56 4.58
CA LEU A 24 -21.53 6.61 3.84
C LEU A 24 -21.34 7.00 2.37
N SER A 25 -22.42 7.46 1.72
CA SER A 25 -22.38 7.92 0.32
C SER A 25 -21.54 9.17 0.13
N ALA A 26 -21.49 10.07 1.12
CA ALA A 26 -20.64 11.24 1.08
C ALA A 26 -19.17 10.84 1.27
N THR A 27 -18.88 9.95 2.24
CA THR A 27 -17.51 9.45 2.51
C THR A 27 -16.90 8.74 1.29
N LEU A 28 -17.69 7.93 0.58
CA LEU A 28 -17.22 7.19 -0.60
C LEU A 28 -17.03 8.09 -1.82
N LYS A 29 -17.74 9.23 -1.89
CA LYS A 29 -17.56 10.25 -2.93
C LYS A 29 -16.33 11.11 -2.67
N SER A 30 -16.09 11.50 -1.41
CA SER A 30 -14.94 12.30 -1.03
C SER A 30 -13.64 11.50 -1.11
N GLU A 31 -13.66 10.23 -0.68
CA GLU A 31 -12.50 9.34 -0.69
C GLU A 31 -12.88 7.95 -1.22
N PRO A 32 -12.65 7.69 -2.52
CA PRO A 32 -12.96 6.40 -3.12
C PRO A 32 -12.13 5.27 -2.49
N VAL A 33 -12.69 4.07 -2.50
CA VAL A 33 -12.01 2.89 -1.94
C VAL A 33 -10.93 2.43 -2.92
N THR A 34 -9.70 2.36 -2.43
CA THR A 34 -8.57 1.89 -3.22
C THR A 34 -8.56 0.36 -3.31
N GLU A 35 -7.90 -0.19 -4.33
CA GLU A 35 -7.78 -1.63 -4.47
C GLU A 35 -7.03 -2.26 -3.29
N ALA A 36 -5.99 -1.58 -2.79
CA ALA A 36 -5.25 -1.99 -1.60
C ALA A 36 -6.15 -2.02 -0.36
N GLU A 37 -6.98 -1.00 -0.13
CA GLU A 37 -7.93 -0.96 0.99
C GLU A 37 -8.95 -2.11 0.88
N ARG A 38 -9.50 -2.30 -0.32
CA ARG A 38 -10.46 -3.37 -0.61
C ARG A 38 -9.87 -4.75 -0.32
N LEU A 39 -8.68 -5.05 -0.84
CA LEU A 39 -8.01 -6.32 -0.64
C LEU A 39 -7.60 -6.54 0.82
N ARG A 40 -7.14 -5.49 1.51
CA ARG A 40 -6.84 -5.53 2.95
C ARG A 40 -8.07 -5.92 3.76
N LEU A 41 -9.22 -5.29 3.50
CA LEU A 41 -10.46 -5.59 4.21
C LEU A 41 -10.94 -7.02 3.93
N VAL A 42 -10.91 -7.47 2.68
CA VAL A 42 -11.27 -8.86 2.34
C VAL A 42 -10.36 -9.85 3.06
N TYR A 43 -9.04 -9.62 3.04
CA TYR A 43 -8.07 -10.45 3.74
C TYR A 43 -8.33 -10.47 5.26
N LEU A 44 -8.67 -9.31 5.84
CA LEU A 44 -9.02 -9.18 7.25
C LEU A 44 -10.27 -9.99 7.60
N LEU A 45 -11.30 -9.97 6.74
CA LEU A 45 -12.51 -10.74 6.95
C LEU A 45 -12.27 -12.25 6.89
N MET A 46 -11.34 -12.69 6.05
CA MET A 46 -10.96 -14.10 5.98
C MET A 46 -10.16 -14.54 7.22
N THR A 47 -9.20 -13.74 7.64
CA THR A 47 -8.21 -14.14 8.64
C THR A 47 -8.57 -13.78 10.08
N LYS A 48 -9.38 -12.73 10.31
CA LYS A 48 -9.77 -12.33 11.67
C LYS A 48 -10.51 -13.46 12.40
N PRO A 49 -10.31 -13.57 13.73
CA PRO A 49 -11.09 -14.47 14.57
C PRO A 49 -12.60 -14.28 14.45
N ARG A 50 -13.37 -15.36 14.67
CA ARG A 50 -14.84 -15.34 14.58
C ARG A 50 -15.51 -14.45 15.63
N ASN A 51 -14.93 -14.35 16.82
CA ASN A 51 -15.40 -13.46 17.88
C ASN A 51 -15.24 -11.97 17.53
N GLU A 52 -14.39 -11.63 16.56
CA GLU A 52 -14.19 -10.27 16.05
C GLU A 52 -14.88 -10.03 14.69
N GLY A 53 -15.72 -10.96 14.24
CA GLY A 53 -16.49 -10.83 13.00
C GLY A 53 -15.75 -11.26 11.72
N GLY A 54 -14.66 -12.02 11.83
CA GLY A 54 -13.99 -12.67 10.69
C GLY A 54 -14.32 -14.17 10.55
N ALA A 55 -13.71 -14.84 9.58
CA ALA A 55 -13.90 -16.28 9.33
C ALA A 55 -12.94 -17.18 10.13
N GLY A 56 -11.83 -16.63 10.63
CA GLY A 56 -10.80 -17.33 11.41
C GLY A 56 -9.95 -18.29 10.57
N ILE A 57 -9.73 -17.99 9.29
CA ILE A 57 -8.91 -18.80 8.39
C ILE A 57 -7.44 -18.46 8.64
N THR A 58 -6.69 -19.42 9.19
CA THR A 58 -5.27 -19.24 9.55
C THR A 58 -4.41 -20.29 8.83
N PRO A 59 -3.89 -19.99 7.62
CA PRO A 59 -3.13 -20.96 6.83
C PRO A 59 -2.01 -21.63 7.63
N GLY A 60 -1.87 -22.95 7.48
CA GLY A 60 -0.81 -23.74 8.13
C GLY A 60 -0.98 -23.97 9.64
N THR A 61 -2.05 -23.49 10.28
CA THR A 61 -2.23 -23.63 11.74
C THR A 61 -3.61 -24.20 12.10
N GLY A 62 -3.65 -25.01 13.17
CA GLY A 62 -4.89 -25.58 13.73
C GLY A 62 -5.70 -26.37 12.70
N ALA A 63 -6.99 -26.03 12.58
CA ALA A 63 -7.92 -26.66 11.63
C ALA A 63 -7.56 -26.41 10.15
N TRP A 64 -6.74 -25.41 9.85
CA TRP A 64 -6.39 -24.97 8.50
C TRP A 64 -4.98 -25.41 8.06
N LYS A 65 -4.46 -26.49 8.66
CA LYS A 65 -3.13 -27.06 8.33
C LYS A 65 -2.93 -27.42 6.86
N HIS A 66 -4.01 -27.66 6.11
CA HIS A 66 -3.98 -27.99 4.68
C HIS A 66 -4.17 -26.79 3.76
N VAL A 67 -4.39 -25.59 4.31
CA VAL A 67 -4.42 -24.36 3.53
C VAL A 67 -2.99 -23.89 3.34
N ALA A 68 -2.50 -23.95 2.10
CA ALA A 68 -1.12 -23.59 1.76
C ALA A 68 -0.86 -22.07 1.83
N GLY A 69 -1.83 -21.24 1.48
CA GLY A 69 -1.68 -19.78 1.50
C GLY A 69 -2.90 -19.04 1.00
N LEU A 70 -2.91 -17.72 1.23
CA LEU A 70 -3.93 -16.78 0.77
C LEU A 70 -3.20 -15.63 0.07
N PHE A 71 -3.52 -15.38 -1.20
CA PHE A 71 -2.88 -14.33 -1.98
C PHE A 71 -3.88 -13.69 -2.96
N PRO A 72 -3.79 -12.37 -3.20
CA PRO A 72 -4.58 -11.72 -4.23
C PRO A 72 -4.03 -12.03 -5.63
N LEU A 73 -4.86 -11.88 -6.66
CA LEU A 73 -4.45 -12.00 -8.06
C LEU A 73 -3.86 -10.67 -8.57
N HIS A 74 -2.85 -10.76 -9.44
CA HIS A 74 -2.26 -9.59 -10.07
C HIS A 74 -3.12 -9.04 -11.20
N ASN A 75 -3.12 -7.70 -11.34
CA ASN A 75 -3.63 -7.03 -12.53
C ASN A 75 -2.50 -6.83 -13.55
N HIS A 76 -2.43 -7.72 -14.54
CA HIS A 76 -1.35 -7.72 -15.52
C HIS A 76 -1.33 -6.47 -16.41
N ASP A 77 -2.50 -5.89 -16.72
CA ASP A 77 -2.59 -4.68 -17.54
C ASP A 77 -2.06 -3.46 -16.79
N PHE A 78 -2.43 -3.33 -15.52
CA PHE A 78 -1.89 -2.29 -14.65
C PHE A 78 -0.38 -2.45 -14.49
N ASN A 79 0.10 -3.66 -14.18
CA ASN A 79 1.53 -3.93 -13.99
C ASN A 79 2.34 -3.57 -15.24
N ARG A 80 1.85 -3.91 -16.43
CA ARG A 80 2.51 -3.57 -17.70
C ARG A 80 2.63 -2.05 -17.87
N LYS A 81 1.54 -1.32 -17.64
CA LYS A 81 1.51 0.15 -17.77
C LYS A 81 2.42 0.82 -16.74
N LEU A 82 2.42 0.33 -15.49
CA LEU A 82 3.26 0.85 -14.42
C LEU A 82 4.74 0.69 -14.77
N ILE A 83 5.16 -0.52 -15.18
CA ILE A 83 6.55 -0.80 -15.56
C ILE A 83 6.96 0.07 -16.75
N GLN A 84 6.11 0.19 -17.77
CA GLN A 84 6.36 1.06 -18.92
C GLN A 84 6.54 2.52 -18.49
N LYS A 85 5.61 3.06 -17.69
CA LYS A 85 5.66 4.44 -17.19
C LYS A 85 6.94 4.70 -16.38
N MET A 86 7.26 3.83 -15.43
CA MET A 86 8.46 3.99 -14.60
C MET A 86 9.75 3.83 -15.40
N SER A 87 9.80 2.96 -16.41
CA SER A 87 10.99 2.79 -17.27
C SER A 87 11.31 4.02 -18.13
N THR A 88 10.31 4.86 -18.41
CA THR A 88 10.48 6.07 -19.22
C THR A 88 10.86 7.31 -18.41
N LYS A 89 10.79 7.23 -17.07
CA LYS A 89 11.02 8.37 -16.18
C LYS A 89 12.37 8.24 -15.47
N TYR A 90 13.06 9.38 -15.32
CA TYR A 90 14.29 9.46 -14.52
C TYR A 90 14.01 9.58 -13.02
N THR A 91 12.87 10.15 -12.64
CA THR A 91 12.41 10.32 -11.25
C THR A 91 10.95 9.90 -11.15
N ILE A 92 10.61 9.19 -10.07
CA ILE A 92 9.23 8.82 -9.75
C ILE A 92 8.53 10.08 -9.19
N ASP A 93 7.29 10.35 -9.58
CA ASP A 93 6.51 11.46 -9.00
C ASP A 93 5.58 10.98 -7.88
N ASP A 94 5.02 11.92 -7.12
CA ASP A 94 4.09 11.60 -6.02
C ASP A 94 2.86 10.84 -6.54
N ASP A 95 2.38 11.16 -7.75
CA ASP A 95 1.27 10.45 -8.41
C ASP A 95 1.61 8.97 -8.72
N ASP A 96 2.85 8.68 -9.13
CA ASP A 96 3.33 7.31 -9.33
C ASP A 96 3.38 6.53 -8.01
N LEU A 97 3.86 7.16 -6.94
CA LEU A 97 3.90 6.56 -5.60
C LEU A 97 2.49 6.31 -5.06
N ASP A 98 1.56 7.25 -5.26
CA ASP A 98 0.16 7.09 -4.88
C ASP A 98 -0.51 5.97 -5.69
N GLY A 99 -0.19 5.84 -6.98
CA GLY A 99 -0.64 4.70 -7.79
C GLY A 99 -0.17 3.34 -7.26
N ILE A 100 1.09 3.26 -6.83
CA ILE A 100 1.67 2.06 -6.19
C ILE A 100 0.97 1.79 -4.85
N ARG A 101 0.81 2.82 -4.01
CA ARG A 101 0.11 2.73 -2.72
C ARG A 101 -1.30 2.20 -2.87
N ASN A 102 -2.05 2.76 -3.82
CA ASN A 102 -3.46 2.43 -4.03
C ASN A 102 -3.66 1.00 -4.54
N THR A 103 -2.63 0.37 -5.12
CA THR A 103 -2.71 -0.99 -5.68
C THR A 103 -2.05 -2.03 -4.80
N PHE A 104 -0.83 -1.78 -4.33
CA PHE A 104 0.00 -2.74 -3.60
C PHE A 104 0.05 -2.48 -2.09
N GLY A 105 -0.53 -1.37 -1.63
CA GLY A 105 -0.54 -0.95 -0.23
C GLY A 105 0.64 -0.07 0.15
N GLU A 106 0.52 0.52 1.34
CA GLU A 106 1.46 1.52 1.86
C GLU A 106 2.87 0.96 2.09
N ASN A 107 2.99 -0.29 2.56
CA ASN A 107 4.30 -0.89 2.84
C ASN A 107 5.18 -0.99 1.58
N VAL A 108 4.58 -1.36 0.45
CA VAL A 108 5.30 -1.43 -0.83
C VAL A 108 5.59 -0.04 -1.36
N ALA A 109 4.64 0.90 -1.26
CA ALA A 109 4.86 2.27 -1.68
C ALA A 109 5.98 2.96 -0.90
N LEU A 110 6.06 2.75 0.42
CA LEU A 110 7.11 3.28 1.28
C LEU A 110 8.50 2.80 0.86
N TYR A 111 8.63 1.54 0.41
CA TYR A 111 9.89 1.02 -0.12
C TYR A 111 10.35 1.83 -1.35
N PHE A 112 9.44 2.09 -2.30
CA PHE A 112 9.77 2.88 -3.50
C PHE A 112 10.08 4.34 -3.16
N ALA A 113 9.29 4.96 -2.29
CA ALA A 113 9.50 6.34 -1.84
C ALA A 113 10.86 6.50 -1.13
N PHE A 114 11.20 5.57 -0.23
CA PHE A 114 12.50 5.56 0.44
C PHE A 114 13.64 5.41 -0.56
N THR A 115 13.52 4.46 -1.49
CA THR A 115 14.55 4.17 -2.50
C THR A 115 14.82 5.39 -3.38
N GLN A 116 13.76 6.09 -3.83
CA GLN A 116 13.90 7.32 -4.60
C GLN A 116 14.60 8.42 -3.80
N SER A 117 14.16 8.65 -2.56
CA SER A 117 14.78 9.65 -1.69
C SER A 117 16.27 9.33 -1.48
N TYR A 118 16.59 8.08 -1.16
CA TYR A 118 17.96 7.62 -0.99
C TYR A 118 18.82 7.88 -2.22
N PHE A 119 18.37 7.49 -3.42
CA PHE A 119 19.13 7.74 -4.65
C PHE A 119 19.33 9.23 -4.94
N THR A 120 18.32 10.06 -4.63
CA THR A 120 18.41 11.51 -4.82
C THR A 120 19.49 12.10 -3.90
N PHE A 121 19.51 11.71 -2.63
CA PHE A 121 20.52 12.14 -1.67
C PHE A 121 21.91 11.56 -1.95
N LEU A 122 22.01 10.39 -2.61
CA LEU A 122 23.27 9.76 -2.98
C LEU A 122 24.04 10.55 -4.06
N VAL A 123 23.35 11.39 -4.85
CA VAL A 123 24.00 12.25 -5.87
C VAL A 123 25.02 13.19 -5.24
N PHE A 124 24.75 13.72 -4.04
CA PHE A 124 25.65 14.64 -3.35
C PHE A 124 27.01 14.02 -2.98
N PRO A 125 27.07 12.92 -2.20
CA PRO A 125 28.33 12.26 -1.89
C PRO A 125 28.98 11.62 -3.13
N ALA A 126 28.20 11.21 -4.14
CA ALA A 126 28.76 10.71 -5.39
C ALA A 126 29.52 11.82 -6.16
N ALA A 127 28.95 13.03 -6.26
CA ALA A 127 29.61 14.16 -6.90
C ALA A 127 30.85 14.62 -6.11
N ALA A 128 30.75 14.66 -4.78
CA ALA A 128 31.89 15.00 -3.92
C ALA A 128 33.01 13.96 -4.03
N GLY A 129 32.66 12.66 -3.98
CA GLY A 129 33.60 11.55 -4.12
C GLY A 129 34.26 11.52 -5.49
N PHE A 130 33.51 11.77 -6.56
CA PHE A 130 34.05 11.88 -7.91
C PHE A 130 35.01 13.06 -8.05
N SER A 131 34.66 14.22 -7.47
CA SER A 131 35.53 15.41 -7.48
C SER A 131 36.83 15.17 -6.71
N ALA A 132 36.74 14.50 -5.55
CA ALA A 132 37.91 14.12 -4.78
C ALA A 132 38.83 13.17 -5.57
N TRP A 133 38.28 12.14 -6.21
CA TRP A 133 39.05 11.21 -7.04
C TRP A 133 39.74 11.87 -8.25
N LEU A 134 39.13 12.90 -8.83
CA LEU A 134 39.66 13.59 -10.01
C LEU A 134 40.74 14.62 -9.66
N LEU A 135 40.64 15.27 -8.49
CA LEU A 135 41.45 16.43 -8.11
C LEU A 135 42.55 16.13 -7.07
N LEU A 136 42.40 15.06 -6.28
CA LEU A 136 43.37 14.61 -5.28
C LEU A 136 44.08 13.33 -5.75
#